data_AF-A0A7Z0SJR9-F1
#
_entry.id   AF-A0A7Z0SJR9-F1
#
_cell.length_a   1.000
_cell.length_b   1.000
_cell.length_c   1.000
_cell.angle_alpha   90.00
_cell.angle_beta   90.00
_cell.angle_gamma   90.00
#
_symmetry.space_group_name_H-M   'P 1'
#
loop_
_entity.id
_entity.type
_entity.pdbx_description
1 polymer ?
#
loop_
_entity_poly.entity_id
_entity_poly.type
_entity_poly.pdbx_seq_one_letter_code
_entity_poly.pdbx_strand_id
1 'polypeptide(L)' 'MTEYIIVVALVAVAAIAVYQLFGQVVRSQTAAMAKELAGEDGSEQSRMAQTAAEAAAAQTAAKTLKSFTGNAGAQ' A
#
# COMPACT_ATOMS: atom_id res chain seq x y z
N MET A 1 13.68 32.20 -34.59
CA MET A 1 13.33 32.99 -33.37
C MET A 1 11.93 32.65 -32.87
N THR A 2 10.91 32.66 -33.74
CA THR A 2 9.50 32.33 -33.41
C THR A 2 9.27 30.88 -32.97
N GLU A 3 9.94 29.89 -33.57
CA GLU A 3 9.82 28.48 -33.13
C GLU A 3 10.27 28.27 -31.67
N TYR A 4 11.32 28.95 -31.23
CA TYR A 4 11.77 28.89 -29.83
C TYR A 4 10.72 29.48 -28.88
N ILE A 5 10.03 30.55 -29.28
CA ILE A 5 8.95 31.15 -28.49
C ILE A 5 7.78 30.17 -28.36
N ILE A 6 7.44 29.47 -29.44
CA ILE A 6 6.37 28.45 -29.43
C ILE A 6 6.74 27.29 -28.48
N VAL A 7 7.97 26.78 -28.56
CA VAL A 7 8.43 25.69 -27.66
C VAL A 7 8.40 26.13 -26.19
N VAL A 8 8.87 27.33 -25.88
CA VAL A 8 8.84 27.86 -24.50
C VAL A 8 7.41 28.02 -23.99
N ALA A 9 6.49 28.50 -24.83
CA ALA A 9 5.08 28.63 -24.46
C ALA A 9 4.44 27.27 -24.13
N LEU A 10 4.75 26.22 -24.90
CA LEU A 10 4.26 24.87 -24.64
C LEU A 10 4.80 24.29 -23.32
N VAL A 11 6.09 24.49 -23.03
CA VAL A 11 6.69 24.06 -21.76
C VAL A 11 6.08 24.80 -20.58
N ALA A 12 5.81 26.10 -20.71
CA ALA A 12 5.20 26.90 -19.65
C ALA A 12 3.79 26.39 -19.28
N VAL A 13 2.97 26.04 -20.27
CA VAL A 13 1.64 25.47 -20.04
C VAL A 13 1.74 24.08 -19.39
N ALA A 14 2.65 23.23 -19.87
CA ALA A 14 2.89 21.92 -19.27
C ALA A 14 3.37 22.02 -17.82
N ALA A 15 4.20 23.02 -17.50
CA ALA A 15 4.73 23.22 -16.16
C ALA A 15 3.64 23.48 -15.12
N ILE A 16 2.56 24.19 -15.47
CA ILE A 16 1.44 24.46 -14.56
C ILE A 16 0.82 23.14 -14.06
N ALA A 17 0.59 22.18 -14.97
CA ALA A 17 0.03 20.88 -14.61
C ALA A 17 1.00 20.06 -13.74
N VAL A 18 2.29 20.09 -14.08
CA VAL A 18 3.34 19.39 -13.32
C VAL A 18 3.46 19.95 -11.90
N TYR A 19 3.42 21.27 -11.71
CA TYR A 19 3.53 21.86 -10.37
C TYR A 19 2.33 21.52 -9.47
N GLN A 20 1.12 21.45 -10.03
CA GLN A 20 -0.06 21.03 -9.25
C GLN A 20 0.03 19.56 -8.85
N LEU A 21 0.36 18.67 -9.80
CA LEU A 21 0.49 17.24 -9.55
C LEU A 21 1.64 16.94 -8.58
N PHE A 22 2.80 17.56 -8.80
CA PHE A 22 3.97 17.42 -7.94
C PHE A 22 3.67 17.93 -6.52
N GLY A 23 3.01 19.08 -6.37
CA GLY A 23 2.59 19.60 -5.07
C GLY A 23 1.64 18.68 -4.32
N GLN A 24 0.69 18.04 -5.02
CA GLN A 24 -0.18 17.02 -4.45
C GLN A 24 0.60 15.77 -4.00
N VAL A 25 1.52 15.28 -4.83
CA VAL A 25 2.36 14.10 -4.52
C VAL A 25 3.23 14.37 -3.30
N VAL A 26 3.98 15.48 -3.28
CA VAL A 26 4.82 15.85 -2.14
C VAL A 26 3.99 15.98 -0.88
N ARG A 27 2.85 16.67 -0.92
CA ARG A 27 1.95 16.80 0.25
C ARG A 27 1.43 15.45 0.74
N SER A 28 1.06 14.56 -0.18
CA SER A 28 0.57 13.22 0.17
C SER A 28 1.66 12.35 0.80
N GLN A 29 2.89 12.42 0.28
CA GLN A 29 4.03 11.71 0.84
C GLN A 29 4.46 12.31 2.17
N THR A 30 4.49 13.64 2.32
CA THR A 30 4.75 14.29 3.60
C THR A 30 3.66 13.96 4.62
N ALA A 31 2.39 13.86 4.22
CA ALA A 31 1.32 13.43 5.12
C ALA A 31 1.46 11.95 5.51
N ALA A 32 1.84 11.06 4.58
CA ALA A 32 2.11 9.66 4.90
C ALA A 32 3.31 9.52 5.85
N MET A 33 4.42 10.19 5.54
CA MET A 33 5.61 10.24 6.40
C MET A 33 5.32 10.89 7.75
N ALA A 34 4.49 11.94 7.80
CA ALA A 34 4.08 12.58 9.03
C ALA A 34 3.14 11.70 9.86
N LYS A 35 2.25 10.91 9.24
CA LYS A 35 1.44 9.90 9.94
C LYS A 35 2.29 8.76 10.49
N GLU A 36 3.28 8.32 9.72
CA GLU A 36 4.23 7.28 10.14
C GLU A 36 5.17 7.79 11.24
N LEU A 37 5.60 9.04 11.16
CA LEU A 37 6.44 9.70 12.18
C LEU A 37 5.65 10.14 13.42
N ALA A 38 4.39 10.58 13.25
CA ALA A 38 3.48 10.90 14.36
C ALA A 38 2.99 9.64 15.08
N GLY A 39 3.37 8.46 14.58
CA GLY A 39 3.04 7.19 15.20
C GLY A 39 1.53 6.93 15.20
N GLU A 40 0.84 7.27 14.11
CA GLU A 40 -0.57 6.88 13.91
C GLU A 40 -0.63 5.36 13.62
N ASP A 41 -0.39 4.65 14.72
CA ASP A 41 -0.77 3.32 15.13
C ASP A 41 -0.76 2.24 14.05
N GLY A 42 0.46 1.86 13.67
CA GLY A 42 0.73 0.47 13.27
C GLY A 42 0.29 -0.56 14.32
N SER A 43 -0.24 -0.16 15.49
CA SER A 43 -0.91 -1.05 16.44
C SER A 43 -2.25 -1.58 15.90
N GLU A 44 -3.00 -0.84 15.07
CA GLU A 44 -4.15 -1.41 14.35
C GLU A 44 -3.68 -2.44 13.32
N GLN A 45 -2.70 -2.10 12.47
CA GLN A 45 -2.12 -3.04 11.52
C GLN A 45 -1.45 -4.23 12.20
N SER A 46 -0.82 -4.03 13.37
CA SER A 46 -0.20 -5.09 14.17
C SER A 46 -1.25 -5.99 14.81
N ARG A 47 -2.36 -5.43 15.33
CA ARG A 47 -3.52 -6.22 15.78
C ARG A 47 -4.15 -7.01 14.64
N MET A 48 -4.35 -6.38 13.48
CA MET A 48 -4.87 -7.05 12.30
C MET A 48 -3.94 -8.18 11.83
N ALA A 49 -2.63 -7.94 11.82
CA ALA A 49 -1.63 -8.95 11.49
C ALA A 49 -1.64 -10.11 12.52
N GLN A 50 -1.82 -9.80 13.80
CA GLN A 50 -1.89 -10.80 14.87
C GLN A 50 -3.17 -11.65 14.77
N THR A 51 -4.33 -11.03 14.52
CA THR A 51 -5.59 -11.75 14.25
C THR A 51 -5.50 -12.62 13.00
N ALA A 52 -4.88 -12.13 11.93
CA ALA A 52 -4.68 -12.91 10.70
C ALA A 52 -3.74 -14.11 10.94
N ALA A 53 -2.67 -13.92 11.72
CA ALA A 53 -1.75 -14.99 12.09
C ALA A 53 -2.43 -16.07 12.95
N GLU A 54 -3.27 -15.67 13.91
CA GLU A 54 -4.07 -16.60 14.74
C GLU A 54 -5.07 -17.40 13.91
N ALA A 55 -5.78 -16.75 12.98
CA ALA A 55 -6.70 -17.42 12.06
C ALA A 55 -5.97 -18.41 11.14
N ALA A 56 -4.81 -18.04 10.62
CA ALA A 56 -3.97 -18.91 9.81
C ALA A 56 -3.43 -20.12 10.60
N ALA A 57 -3.04 -19.91 11.86
CA ALA A 57 -2.60 -20.98 12.76
C ALA A 57 -3.74 -21.96 13.08
N ALA A 58 -4.96 -21.44 13.35
CA ALA A 58 -6.15 -22.25 13.59
C ALA A 58 -6.55 -23.07 12.34
N GLN A 59 -6.49 -22.46 11.15
CA GLN A 59 -6.74 -23.16 9.89
C GLN A 59 -5.67 -24.21 9.58
N THR A 60 -4.41 -23.93 9.92
CA THR A 60 -3.30 -24.88 9.81
C THR A 60 -3.51 -26.07 10.75
N ALA A 61 -3.94 -25.84 11.99
CA ALA A 61 -4.29 -26.90 12.94
C ALA A 61 -5.42 -27.82 12.39
N ALA A 62 -6.45 -27.23 11.79
CA ALA A 62 -7.56 -27.97 11.17
C ALA A 62 -7.14 -28.75 9.91
N LYS A 63 -6.15 -28.25 9.16
CA LYS A 63 -5.65 -28.81 7.89
C LYS A 63 -4.29 -29.52 8.04
N THR A 64 -3.87 -29.88 9.25
CA THR A 64 -2.65 -30.68 9.40
C THR A 64 -2.79 -32.02 8.68
N LEU A 65 -1.66 -32.60 8.28
CA LEU A 65 -1.60 -33.92 7.63
C LEU A 65 -2.36 -35.00 8.43
N LYS A 66 -2.54 -34.82 9.74
CA LYS A 66 -3.37 -35.69 10.59
C LYS A 66 -4.86 -35.70 10.19
N SER A 67 -5.43 -34.58 9.74
CA SER A 67 -6.81 -34.51 9.22
C SER A 67 -6.92 -35.09 7.81
N PHE A 68 -5.86 -35.01 7.00
CA PHE A 68 -5.85 -35.57 5.65
C PHE A 68 -5.62 -37.10 5.63
N THR A 69 -4.80 -37.62 6.54
CA THR A 69 -4.56 -39.08 6.64
C THR A 69 -5.63 -39.79 7.46
N GLY A 70 -6.30 -39.08 8.38
CA GLY A 70 -7.36 -39.62 9.24
C GLY A 70 -8.74 -39.76 8.59
N ASN A 71 -8.98 -39.19 7.41
CA ASN A 71 -10.25 -39.31 6.68
C ASN A 71 -10.14 -40.19 5.40
N ALA A 72 -8.99 -40.81 5.16
CA ALA A 72 -8.73 -41.68 3.99
C ALA A 72 -8.96 -43.18 4.30
N GLY A 73 -9.64 -43.52 5.39
CA GLY A 73 -9.86 -44.89 5.84
C GLY A 73 -11.26 -45.16 6.41
N ALA A 74 -12.28 -44.45 5.95
CA ALA A 74 -13.67 -44.71 6.32
C ALA A 74 -14.57 -44.80 5.08
N GLN A 75 -14.25 -45.72 4.17
CA GLN A 75 -15.19 -46.51 3.36
C GLN A 75 -14.60 -47.90 3.14
#